data_AF-S8EPQ5-F1
#
_entry.id   AF-S8EPQ5-F1
#
_cell.length_a   1.000
_cell.length_b   1.000
_cell.length_c   1.000
_cell.angle_alpha   90.00
_cell.angle_beta   90.00
_cell.angle_gamma   90.00
#
_symmetry.space_group_name_H-M   'P 1'
#
loop_
_entity.id
_entity.type
_entity.pdbx_description
1 polymer ?
#
loop_
_entity_poly.entity_id
_entity_poly.type
_entity_poly.pdbx_seq_one_letter_code
_entity_poly.pdbx_strand_id
1 'polypeptide(L)'
;MRSSFCTASCVVAACLLPRAVFAASTNATIDDNYGNSVTGDKPTYSNDWNYGPECPTCYIQPDKTKTYEQSWHDVTASLKDLSARNVSFSFNGTAIYIYGILPPPVQYTTTYVNVSVQLDGQVVGRFEHHNTGQTGYQYNVTVYQNTSLEHGVHNVVITARRDVNASYFAFDWAQYTYDPDHSTASTTSSTSPITPTTDSSTAQKRRSHSSVGPIVGGVVGGIAAVFLAILAFIFWRRRTQDKLNVIESFDGGAARGGAIDPVNKPEPIVAAAVVPKLHSLASLPTSDVSASQGMSVTAIVSPTTSSPSATDSPPSSARRAKTARQRAELSRQMHDMEAQVAELRRRQTVRNLQPPPALQSPAGSPAPVAGGHEDVDLRRQIEALQLEVERLRASAAMDEPPPAYEESEGSSRR
;
A
#
# COMPACT_ATOMS: atom_id res chain seq x y z
N MET A 1 -36.45 -47.75 63.91
CA MET A 1 -36.62 -46.27 63.86
C MET A 1 -35.25 -45.63 63.71
N ARG A 2 -35.12 -44.72 62.73
CA ARG A 2 -34.02 -43.75 62.47
C ARG A 2 -32.71 -44.36 61.94
N SER A 3 -32.42 -44.38 60.63
CA SER A 3 -32.13 -43.31 59.64
C SER A 3 -30.91 -42.46 59.98
N SER A 4 -29.80 -42.65 59.23
CA SER A 4 -28.85 -41.59 58.96
C SER A 4 -28.10 -41.88 57.65
N PHE A 5 -28.55 -41.24 56.57
CA PHE A 5 -27.85 -41.17 55.29
C PHE A 5 -26.99 -39.90 55.30
N CYS A 6 -25.67 -40.06 55.22
CA CYS A 6 -24.75 -38.98 54.87
C CYS A 6 -24.67 -38.86 53.35
N THR A 7 -25.43 -37.95 52.77
CA THR A 7 -25.21 -37.49 51.39
C THR A 7 -24.25 -36.31 51.42
N ALA A 8 -23.01 -36.54 51.00
CA ALA A 8 -22.04 -35.49 50.73
C ALA A 8 -22.51 -34.66 49.51
N SER A 9 -22.72 -33.37 49.74
CA SER A 9 -23.18 -32.41 48.74
C SER A 9 -22.04 -32.06 47.79
N CYS A 10 -22.19 -32.39 46.50
CA CYS A 10 -21.30 -31.95 45.43
C CYS A 10 -21.41 -30.42 45.25
N VAL A 11 -20.41 -29.68 45.72
CA VAL A 11 -20.22 -28.29 45.30
C VAL A 11 -19.58 -28.32 43.91
N VAL A 12 -20.41 -28.24 42.87
CA VAL A 12 -19.96 -27.90 41.51
C VAL A 12 -19.71 -26.40 41.49
N ALA A 13 -18.51 -26.00 41.92
CA ALA A 13 -18.00 -24.65 41.64
C ALA A 13 -17.72 -24.59 40.13
N ALA A 14 -18.70 -24.12 39.36
CA ALA A 14 -18.52 -23.82 37.96
C ALA A 14 -17.48 -22.71 37.83
N CYS A 15 -16.25 -23.08 37.43
CA CYS A 15 -15.20 -22.15 37.04
C CYS A 15 -15.70 -21.27 35.90
N LEU A 16 -16.18 -20.07 36.22
CA LEU A 16 -16.33 -18.96 35.28
C LEU A 16 -14.92 -18.46 34.93
N LEU A 17 -14.23 -19.19 34.05
CA LEU A 17 -13.02 -18.68 33.43
C LEU A 17 -13.45 -17.50 32.53
N PRO A 18 -12.90 -16.28 32.73
CA PRO A 18 -13.15 -15.19 31.81
C PRO A 18 -12.62 -15.61 30.45
N ARG A 19 -13.53 -15.73 29.47
CA ARG A 19 -13.14 -15.84 28.07
C ARG A 19 -12.44 -14.54 27.70
N ALA A 20 -11.12 -14.58 27.55
CA ALA A 20 -10.40 -13.55 26.84
C ALA A 20 -10.89 -13.58 25.39
N VAL A 21 -11.73 -12.61 25.02
CA VAL A 21 -12.07 -12.35 23.63
C VAL A 21 -10.94 -11.48 23.10
N PHE A 22 -10.07 -12.06 22.28
CA PHE A 22 -9.12 -11.28 21.50
C PHE A 22 -9.89 -10.77 20.27
N ALA A 23 -10.14 -9.46 20.21
CA ALA A 23 -10.60 -8.81 18.99
C ALA A 23 -9.49 -8.94 17.94
N ALA A 24 -9.74 -9.73 16.90
CA ALA A 24 -8.77 -10.03 15.86
C ALA A 24 -8.96 -9.05 14.70
N SER A 25 -8.05 -8.09 14.58
CA SER A 25 -8.06 -7.21 13.42
C SER A 25 -7.76 -8.00 12.14
N THR A 26 -8.58 -7.79 11.10
CA THR A 26 -8.57 -8.54 9.84
C THR A 26 -8.36 -7.59 8.67
N ASN A 27 -7.80 -8.09 7.57
CA ASN A 27 -7.63 -7.30 6.35
C ASN A 27 -8.82 -7.48 5.38
N ALA A 28 -9.21 -6.39 4.73
CA ALA A 28 -10.17 -6.35 3.63
C ALA A 28 -9.55 -5.58 2.45
N THR A 29 -10.16 -5.73 1.28
CA THR A 29 -9.67 -5.09 0.05
C THR A 29 -10.73 -4.18 -0.56
N ILE A 30 -10.27 -3.24 -1.38
CA ILE A 30 -11.09 -2.39 -2.24
C ILE A 30 -10.49 -2.48 -3.63
N ASP A 31 -11.15 -3.23 -4.50
CA ASP A 31 -10.79 -3.32 -5.90
C ASP A 31 -11.25 -2.08 -6.69
N ASP A 32 -10.54 -1.73 -7.76
CA ASP A 32 -10.90 -0.61 -8.63
C ASP A 32 -12.30 -0.77 -9.26
N ASN A 33 -12.70 -1.99 -9.62
CA ASN A 33 -13.93 -2.23 -10.38
C ASN A 33 -15.00 -2.98 -9.57
N TYR A 34 -14.61 -3.97 -8.78
CA TYR A 34 -15.51 -4.79 -7.96
C TYR A 34 -15.77 -4.18 -6.57
N GLY A 35 -14.95 -3.22 -6.14
CA GLY A 35 -15.17 -2.44 -4.92
C GLY A 35 -14.73 -3.13 -3.65
N ASN A 36 -15.28 -2.67 -2.53
CA ASN A 36 -14.93 -3.12 -1.19
C ASN A 36 -15.39 -4.57 -0.95
N SER A 37 -14.49 -5.44 -0.51
CA SER A 37 -14.77 -6.86 -0.27
C SER A 37 -15.76 -7.14 0.87
N VAL A 38 -15.99 -6.16 1.75
CA VAL A 38 -16.90 -6.24 2.90
C VAL A 38 -18.24 -5.59 2.60
N THR A 39 -18.24 -4.38 2.00
CA THR A 39 -19.48 -3.62 1.79
C THR A 39 -20.03 -3.69 0.37
N GLY A 40 -19.20 -4.05 -0.61
CA GLY A 40 -19.51 -3.99 -2.04
C GLY A 40 -19.47 -2.57 -2.62
N ASP A 41 -19.15 -1.55 -1.82
CA ASP A 41 -19.08 -0.16 -2.29
C ASP A 41 -17.92 0.01 -3.27
N LYS A 42 -18.20 0.56 -4.44
CA LYS A 42 -17.21 0.78 -5.50
C LYS A 42 -16.53 2.14 -5.35
N PRO A 43 -15.26 2.27 -5.77
CA PRO A 43 -14.64 3.58 -5.93
C PRO A 43 -15.46 4.47 -6.88
N THR A 44 -15.50 5.76 -6.56
CA THR A 44 -16.09 6.79 -7.41
C THR A 44 -14.98 7.47 -8.19
N TYR A 45 -15.13 7.51 -9.51
CA TYR A 45 -14.20 8.15 -10.41
C TYR A 45 -14.76 9.48 -10.91
N SER A 46 -13.93 10.50 -10.99
CA SER A 46 -14.25 11.72 -11.73
C SER A 46 -14.35 11.43 -13.23
N ASN A 47 -14.73 12.43 -14.03
CA ASN A 47 -14.76 12.30 -15.49
C ASN A 47 -13.40 11.85 -16.07
N ASP A 48 -13.45 11.18 -17.22
CA ASP A 48 -12.33 10.77 -18.07
C ASP A 48 -11.36 9.72 -17.49
N TRP A 49 -11.78 8.98 -16.45
CA TRP A 49 -11.12 7.72 -16.10
C TRP A 49 -11.59 6.61 -17.04
N ASN A 50 -10.66 5.76 -17.47
CA ASN A 50 -10.96 4.62 -18.32
C ASN A 50 -10.98 3.35 -17.47
N TYR A 51 -11.94 2.46 -17.75
CA TYR A 51 -11.78 1.07 -17.39
C TYR A 51 -10.74 0.44 -18.31
N GLY A 52 -9.55 0.22 -17.79
CA GLY A 52 -8.36 -0.11 -18.57
C GLY A 52 -8.45 -1.42 -19.37
N PRO A 53 -8.94 -2.54 -18.78
CA PRO A 53 -9.04 -3.83 -19.48
C PRO A 53 -9.84 -3.80 -20.78
N GLU A 54 -10.73 -2.83 -20.95
CA GLU A 54 -11.61 -2.69 -22.11
C GLU A 54 -11.38 -1.36 -22.85
N CYS A 55 -10.18 -0.76 -22.71
CA CYS A 55 -9.81 0.48 -23.39
C CYS A 55 -8.94 0.23 -24.63
N PRO A 56 -9.52 0.04 -25.83
CA PRO A 56 -8.75 -0.25 -27.04
C PRO A 56 -7.89 0.94 -27.51
N THR A 57 -8.25 2.16 -27.12
CA THR A 57 -7.52 3.39 -27.48
C THR A 57 -6.43 3.75 -26.48
N CYS A 58 -6.34 3.07 -25.34
CA CYS A 58 -5.33 3.32 -24.33
C CYS A 58 -3.99 2.75 -24.79
N TYR A 59 -2.95 3.60 -24.83
CA TYR A 59 -1.58 3.18 -25.14
C TYR A 59 -0.93 2.38 -24.02
N ILE A 60 -1.34 2.64 -22.78
CA ILE A 60 -0.82 1.96 -21.60
C ILE A 60 -1.74 0.76 -21.35
N GLN A 61 -1.19 -0.44 -21.51
CA GLN A 61 -1.90 -1.71 -21.41
C GLN A 61 -1.09 -2.68 -20.55
N PRO A 62 -1.27 -2.64 -19.22
CA PRO A 62 -0.79 -3.69 -18.32
C PRO A 62 -1.34 -5.07 -18.71
N ASP A 63 -0.63 -6.11 -18.30
CA ASP A 63 -1.10 -7.49 -18.37
C ASP A 63 -2.19 -7.69 -17.30
N LYS A 64 -3.44 -7.81 -17.76
CA LYS A 64 -4.64 -8.01 -16.94
C LYS A 64 -4.49 -9.17 -15.95
N THR A 65 -3.71 -10.21 -16.27
CA THR A 65 -3.55 -11.36 -15.37
C THR A 65 -2.67 -11.08 -14.15
N LYS A 66 -2.00 -9.92 -14.13
CA LYS A 66 -1.11 -9.48 -13.04
C LYS A 66 -1.71 -8.37 -12.18
N THR A 67 -2.89 -7.87 -12.53
CA THR A 67 -3.62 -6.87 -11.74
C THR A 67 -4.56 -7.57 -10.76
N TYR A 68 -4.93 -6.88 -9.68
CA TYR A 68 -5.86 -7.40 -8.70
C TYR A 68 -7.25 -7.54 -9.33
N GLU A 69 -7.92 -8.67 -9.06
CA GLU A 69 -9.19 -9.06 -9.67
C GLU A 69 -9.26 -8.89 -11.21
N GLN A 70 -8.09 -8.89 -11.86
CA GLN A 70 -7.97 -8.68 -13.30
C GLN A 70 -8.57 -7.34 -13.77
N SER A 71 -8.53 -6.29 -12.96
CA SER A 71 -9.00 -4.95 -13.36
C SER A 71 -8.00 -3.85 -13.05
N TRP A 72 -8.20 -2.68 -13.65
CA TRP A 72 -7.62 -1.40 -13.24
C TRP A 72 -8.43 -0.27 -13.87
N HIS A 73 -8.41 0.88 -13.23
CA HIS A 73 -8.88 2.14 -13.83
C HIS A 73 -7.70 3.09 -13.95
N ASP A 74 -7.57 3.73 -15.12
CA ASP A 74 -6.49 4.67 -15.39
C ASP A 74 -6.97 6.03 -15.86
N VAL A 75 -6.08 7.01 -15.72
CA VAL A 75 -6.30 8.37 -16.21
C VAL A 75 -4.97 9.02 -16.55
N THR A 76 -5.01 9.92 -17.52
CA THR A 76 -3.94 10.90 -17.75
C THR A 76 -4.48 12.29 -17.44
N ALA A 77 -3.95 12.92 -16.39
CA ALA A 77 -4.22 14.32 -16.08
C ALA A 77 -3.32 15.22 -16.94
N SER A 78 -3.91 16.08 -17.75
CA SER A 78 -3.21 17.02 -18.64
C SER A 78 -3.22 18.43 -18.08
N LEU A 79 -2.18 19.23 -18.34
CA LEU A 79 -2.11 20.64 -17.95
C LEU A 79 -3.32 21.47 -18.43
N LYS A 80 -4.00 21.02 -19.49
CA LYS A 80 -5.19 21.67 -20.07
C LYS A 80 -6.51 21.28 -19.40
N ASP A 81 -6.49 20.32 -18.48
CA ASP A 81 -7.70 19.87 -17.79
C ASP A 81 -8.27 20.96 -16.87
N LEU A 82 -9.54 21.28 -17.10
CA LEU A 82 -10.30 22.27 -16.32
C LEU A 82 -10.64 21.77 -14.91
N SER A 83 -10.59 20.46 -14.67
CA SER A 83 -10.97 19.82 -13.41
C SER A 83 -9.95 18.77 -12.99
N ALA A 84 -9.85 18.53 -11.68
CA ALA A 84 -8.99 17.48 -11.15
C ALA A 84 -9.52 16.08 -11.52
N ARG A 85 -8.59 15.14 -11.72
CA ARG A 85 -8.89 13.73 -11.99
C ARG A 85 -8.69 12.95 -10.70
N ASN A 86 -9.81 12.52 -10.12
CA ASN A 86 -9.86 11.92 -8.79
C ASN A 86 -10.47 10.52 -8.84
N VAL A 87 -9.97 9.64 -7.99
CA VAL A 87 -10.68 8.45 -7.52
C VAL A 87 -10.88 8.57 -6.02
N SER A 88 -12.06 8.23 -5.52
CA SER A 88 -12.39 8.29 -4.10
C SER A 88 -13.11 7.05 -3.62
N PHE A 89 -12.79 6.62 -2.41
CA PHE A 89 -13.45 5.51 -1.73
C PHE A 89 -13.35 5.70 -0.21
N SER A 90 -14.15 4.92 0.53
CA SER A 90 -14.17 4.97 1.99
C SER A 90 -13.94 3.58 2.58
N PHE A 91 -13.36 3.54 3.77
CA PHE A 91 -13.19 2.31 4.53
C PHE A 91 -13.40 2.58 6.01
N ASN A 92 -13.77 1.56 6.78
CA ASN A 92 -13.84 1.64 8.24
C ASN A 92 -12.72 0.78 8.83
N GLY A 93 -11.68 1.39 9.40
CA GLY A 93 -10.48 0.66 9.76
C GLY A 93 -9.42 1.47 10.51
N THR A 94 -8.24 0.88 10.64
CA THR A 94 -7.09 1.43 11.39
C THR A 94 -5.80 1.47 10.56
N ALA A 95 -5.82 0.92 9.34
CA ALA A 95 -4.70 1.00 8.41
C ALA A 95 -5.21 0.96 6.96
N ILE A 96 -4.45 1.53 6.04
CA ILE A 96 -4.71 1.54 4.60
C ILE A 96 -3.40 1.42 3.83
N TYR A 97 -3.41 0.65 2.75
CA TYR A 97 -2.36 0.52 1.75
C TYR A 97 -3.03 0.67 0.38
N ILE A 98 -2.49 1.57 -0.46
CA ILE A 98 -3.03 1.89 -1.77
C ILE A 98 -2.03 1.43 -2.81
N TYR A 99 -2.47 0.59 -3.75
CA TYR A 99 -1.63 0.01 -4.78
C TYR A 99 -2.02 0.53 -6.17
N GLY A 100 -1.00 0.80 -6.97
CA GLY A 100 -1.16 1.19 -8.37
C GLY A 100 -0.18 0.47 -9.28
N ILE A 101 -0.34 0.71 -10.58
CA ILE A 101 0.49 0.13 -11.63
C ILE A 101 1.35 1.24 -12.25
N LEU A 102 2.65 1.02 -12.32
CA LEU A 102 3.58 1.95 -12.98
C LEU A 102 3.94 1.44 -14.37
N PRO A 103 3.71 2.24 -15.43
CA PRO A 103 4.10 1.87 -16.78
C PRO A 103 5.61 2.09 -17.01
N PRO A 104 6.24 1.28 -17.88
CA PRO A 104 7.53 1.65 -18.46
C PRO A 104 7.36 2.85 -19.41
N PRO A 105 8.43 3.42 -19.99
CA PRO A 105 8.30 4.38 -21.07
C PRO A 105 7.54 3.76 -22.27
N VAL A 106 6.42 4.36 -22.65
CA VAL A 106 5.59 3.99 -23.79
C VAL A 106 5.55 5.18 -24.75
N GLN A 107 5.74 4.93 -26.05
CA GLN A 107 5.75 6.00 -27.05
C GLN A 107 4.36 6.65 -27.17
N TYR A 108 4.34 7.94 -27.51
CA TYR A 108 3.13 8.72 -27.79
C TYR A 108 2.20 8.96 -26.60
N THR A 109 2.60 8.59 -25.37
CA THR A 109 1.76 8.79 -24.18
C THR A 109 2.56 9.23 -22.97
N THR A 110 1.88 9.90 -22.05
CA THR A 110 2.43 10.25 -20.73
C THR A 110 2.54 8.99 -19.90
N THR A 111 3.74 8.73 -19.38
CA THR A 111 3.97 7.61 -18.46
C THR A 111 4.44 8.09 -17.09
N TYR A 112 4.80 9.37 -16.96
CA TYR A 112 5.19 9.98 -15.68
C TYR A 112 4.02 9.90 -14.69
N VAL A 113 4.30 9.47 -13.46
CA VAL A 113 3.27 9.33 -12.42
C VAL A 113 3.56 10.33 -11.30
N ASN A 114 2.57 11.14 -10.97
CA ASN A 114 2.58 12.10 -9.88
C ASN A 114 1.17 12.19 -9.31
N VAL A 115 1.03 11.79 -8.05
CA VAL A 115 -0.27 11.73 -7.39
C VAL A 115 -0.19 12.32 -5.99
N SER A 116 -1.32 12.88 -5.53
CA SER A 116 -1.51 13.23 -4.13
C SER A 116 -2.63 12.40 -3.54
N VAL A 117 -2.46 11.98 -2.29
CA VAL A 117 -3.47 11.26 -1.53
C VAL A 117 -3.97 12.16 -0.41
N GLN A 118 -5.29 12.31 -0.35
CA GLN A 118 -5.99 12.91 0.76
C GLN A 118 -6.67 11.84 1.59
N LEU A 119 -6.57 11.98 2.91
CA LEU A 119 -7.29 11.18 3.89
C LEU A 119 -8.09 12.16 4.76
N ASP A 120 -9.41 11.96 4.81
CA ASP A 120 -10.34 12.79 5.59
C ASP A 120 -10.23 14.30 5.28
N GLY A 121 -10.04 14.61 3.99
CA GLY A 121 -9.92 15.98 3.49
C GLY A 121 -8.55 16.63 3.69
N GLN A 122 -7.57 15.90 4.25
CA GLN A 122 -6.19 16.40 4.42
C GLN A 122 -5.25 15.69 3.47
N VAL A 123 -4.37 16.43 2.79
CA VAL A 123 -3.32 15.84 1.96
C VAL A 123 -2.28 15.18 2.86
N VAL A 124 -2.21 13.84 2.83
CA VAL A 124 -1.36 13.02 3.70
C VAL A 124 -0.16 12.41 2.99
N GLY A 125 -0.15 12.44 1.65
CA GLY A 125 0.91 11.82 0.88
C GLY A 125 1.01 12.38 -0.53
N ARG A 126 2.21 12.30 -1.08
CA ARG A 126 2.50 12.55 -2.50
C ARG A 126 3.41 11.43 -2.96
N PHE A 127 3.14 10.93 -4.16
CA PHE A 127 3.93 9.89 -4.80
C PHE A 127 4.32 10.36 -6.18
N GLU A 128 5.57 10.14 -6.55
CA GLU A 128 6.13 10.54 -7.83
C GLU A 128 7.04 9.45 -8.36
N HIS A 129 6.91 9.16 -9.65
CA HIS A 129 7.71 8.16 -10.34
C HIS A 129 8.12 8.65 -11.72
N HIS A 130 9.42 8.63 -11.96
CA HIS A 130 10.05 8.95 -13.23
C HIS A 130 10.51 7.66 -13.90
N ASN A 131 10.14 7.49 -15.18
CA ASN A 131 10.38 6.24 -15.89
C ASN A 131 11.76 6.23 -16.51
N THR A 132 12.81 6.23 -15.68
CA THR A 132 14.19 6.20 -16.15
C THR A 132 14.68 4.76 -16.20
N GLY A 133 14.42 4.08 -17.32
CA GLY A 133 15.09 2.82 -17.66
C GLY A 133 14.38 1.51 -17.26
N GLN A 134 13.16 1.54 -16.72
CA GLN A 134 12.37 0.31 -16.59
C GLN A 134 11.87 -0.16 -17.96
N THR A 135 12.00 -1.47 -18.24
CA THR A 135 11.55 -2.09 -19.50
C THR A 135 10.18 -2.76 -19.39
N GLY A 136 9.58 -2.83 -18.20
CA GLY A 136 8.31 -3.47 -17.96
C GLY A 136 7.44 -2.75 -16.92
N TYR A 137 6.17 -3.15 -16.89
CA TYR A 137 5.20 -2.69 -15.90
C TYR A 137 5.58 -3.16 -14.50
N GLN A 138 5.37 -2.29 -13.51
CA GLN A 138 5.48 -2.63 -12.10
C GLN A 138 4.07 -2.69 -11.50
N TYR A 139 3.72 -3.84 -10.94
CA TYR A 139 2.42 -4.12 -10.32
C TYR A 139 2.54 -4.06 -8.80
N ASN A 140 1.41 -3.90 -8.09
CA ASN A 140 1.37 -3.86 -6.63
C ASN A 140 2.33 -2.81 -6.03
N VAL A 141 2.48 -1.66 -6.70
CA VAL A 141 3.32 -0.58 -6.19
C VAL A 141 2.54 0.18 -5.14
N THR A 142 3.03 0.19 -3.90
CA THR A 142 2.43 0.98 -2.82
C THR A 142 2.62 2.47 -3.09
N VAL A 143 1.53 3.14 -3.48
CA VAL A 143 1.48 4.58 -3.75
C VAL A 143 1.34 5.36 -2.44
N TYR A 144 0.62 4.80 -1.48
CA TYR A 144 0.46 5.37 -0.14
C TYR A 144 0.18 4.26 0.86
N GLN A 145 0.63 4.46 2.10
CA GLN A 145 0.25 3.61 3.21
C GLN A 145 0.17 4.42 4.50
N ASN A 146 -0.73 4.00 5.38
CA ASN A 146 -0.78 4.43 6.77
C ASN A 146 -1.21 3.26 7.64
N THR A 147 -0.40 2.91 8.63
CA THR A 147 -0.60 1.73 9.48
C THR A 147 -1.12 2.07 10.88
N SER A 148 -1.42 3.35 11.13
CA SER A 148 -1.72 3.85 12.47
C SER A 148 -2.77 4.95 12.38
N LEU A 149 -3.94 4.59 11.89
CA LEU A 149 -5.13 5.41 11.91
C LEU A 149 -5.96 5.12 13.16
N GLU A 150 -6.66 6.14 13.63
CA GLU A 150 -7.71 5.94 14.64
C GLU A 150 -8.79 5.04 14.07
N HIS A 151 -9.37 4.15 14.88
CA HIS A 151 -10.44 3.31 14.39
C HIS A 151 -11.65 4.17 13.98
N GLY A 152 -12.02 4.11 12.71
CA GLY A 152 -13.21 4.80 12.23
C GLY A 152 -13.37 4.76 10.72
N VAL A 153 -14.40 5.45 10.25
CA VAL A 153 -14.66 5.64 8.82
C VAL A 153 -13.72 6.72 8.30
N HIS A 154 -12.89 6.34 7.34
CA HIS A 154 -11.99 7.22 6.62
C HIS A 154 -12.39 7.36 5.17
N ASN A 155 -12.16 8.55 4.61
CA ASN A 155 -12.40 8.87 3.21
C ASN A 155 -11.08 9.15 2.50
N VAL A 156 -10.82 8.42 1.43
CA VAL A 156 -9.63 8.57 0.60
C VAL A 156 -10.01 9.29 -0.68
N VAL A 157 -9.19 10.26 -1.08
CA VAL A 157 -9.23 10.86 -2.42
C VAL A 157 -7.82 10.85 -3.00
N ILE A 158 -7.63 10.14 -4.11
CA ILE A 158 -6.39 10.12 -4.87
C ILE A 158 -6.56 11.02 -6.08
N THR A 159 -5.63 11.95 -6.26
CA THR A 159 -5.65 12.91 -7.38
C THR A 159 -4.41 12.72 -8.24
N ALA A 160 -4.60 12.49 -9.54
CA ALA A 160 -3.53 12.60 -10.53
C ALA A 160 -3.13 14.07 -10.67
N ARG A 161 -1.91 14.39 -10.23
CA ARG A 161 -1.41 15.76 -10.20
C ARG A 161 -0.94 16.20 -11.57
N ARG A 162 -1.05 17.50 -11.81
CA ARG A 162 -0.69 18.12 -13.08
C ARG A 162 -0.04 19.49 -12.92
N ASP A 163 0.54 19.75 -11.76
CA ASP A 163 1.11 21.05 -11.45
C ASP A 163 2.52 21.25 -12.03
N VAL A 164 3.22 20.16 -12.37
CA VAL A 164 4.54 20.20 -13.02
C VAL A 164 4.51 19.70 -14.47
N ASN A 165 3.89 18.56 -14.72
CA ASN A 165 3.73 17.95 -16.05
C ASN A 165 2.39 17.22 -16.11
N ALA A 166 1.98 16.81 -17.32
CA ALA A 166 0.91 15.82 -17.43
C ALA A 166 1.32 14.53 -16.70
N SER A 167 0.40 13.90 -15.99
CA SER A 167 0.65 12.70 -15.19
C SER A 167 -0.33 11.59 -15.54
N TYR A 168 0.19 10.38 -15.64
CA TYR A 168 -0.57 9.15 -15.67
C TYR A 168 -0.80 8.64 -14.25
N PHE A 169 -1.91 7.93 -14.02
CA PHE A 169 -2.10 7.09 -12.85
C PHE A 169 -3.02 5.92 -13.18
N ALA A 170 -2.67 4.72 -12.72
CA ALA A 170 -3.52 3.53 -12.75
C ALA A 170 -3.75 3.02 -11.33
N PHE A 171 -4.99 3.11 -10.87
CA PHE A 171 -5.44 2.53 -9.62
C PHE A 171 -5.85 1.07 -9.85
N ASP A 172 -5.30 0.18 -9.04
CA ASP A 172 -5.51 -1.28 -9.13
C ASP A 172 -6.33 -1.73 -7.92
N TRP A 173 -5.82 -1.55 -6.69
CA TRP A 173 -6.56 -1.93 -5.50
C TRP A 173 -6.02 -1.26 -4.24
N ALA A 174 -6.76 -1.40 -3.13
CA ALA A 174 -6.33 -1.04 -1.80
C ALA A 174 -6.59 -2.17 -0.80
N GLN A 175 -5.80 -2.19 0.28
CA GLN A 175 -6.00 -3.05 1.45
C GLN A 175 -6.19 -2.20 2.68
N TYR A 176 -7.17 -2.53 3.51
CA TYR A 176 -7.33 -1.89 4.81
C TYR A 176 -7.49 -2.92 5.92
N THR A 177 -7.12 -2.52 7.12
CA THR A 177 -7.26 -3.33 8.33
C THR A 177 -8.48 -2.85 9.10
N TYR A 178 -9.38 -3.75 9.47
CA TYR A 178 -10.63 -3.46 10.18
C TYR A 178 -10.85 -4.42 11.35
N ASP A 179 -11.81 -4.08 12.21
CA ASP A 179 -12.25 -4.94 13.31
C ASP A 179 -13.69 -5.41 13.03
N PRO A 180 -13.92 -6.70 12.76
CA PRO A 180 -15.26 -7.22 12.50
C PRO A 180 -16.17 -7.11 13.74
N ASP A 181 -15.61 -7.18 14.95
CA ASP A 181 -16.36 -7.16 16.21
C ASP A 181 -16.79 -5.74 16.63
N HIS A 182 -16.16 -4.71 16.05
CA HIS A 182 -16.53 -3.31 16.26
C HIS A 182 -17.63 -2.82 15.28
N SER A 183 -18.18 -3.71 14.45
CA SER A 183 -19.28 -3.36 13.55
C SER A 183 -20.59 -3.25 14.33
N THR A 184 -21.11 -2.03 14.46
CA THR A 184 -22.45 -1.63 14.95
C THR A 184 -22.55 -1.17 16.40
N ALA A 185 -21.98 -0.01 16.71
CA ALA A 185 -22.59 0.92 17.66
C ALA A 185 -22.87 2.25 16.95
N SER A 186 -23.94 2.30 16.15
CA SER A 186 -24.47 3.56 15.65
C SER A 186 -24.94 4.38 16.85
N THR A 187 -24.12 5.32 17.32
CA THR A 187 -24.50 6.31 18.33
C THR A 187 -25.64 7.16 17.76
N THR A 188 -26.87 6.78 18.09
CA THR A 188 -28.03 7.64 17.87
C THR A 188 -28.02 8.67 19.01
N SER A 189 -27.32 9.78 18.80
CA SER A 189 -27.36 10.94 19.69
C SER A 189 -28.73 11.60 19.57
N SER A 190 -29.73 11.10 20.28
CA SER A 190 -31.03 11.78 20.38
C SER A 190 -30.95 12.83 21.49
N THR A 191 -30.67 14.07 21.11
CA THR A 191 -30.89 15.27 21.92
C THR A 191 -32.39 15.38 22.23
N SER A 192 -32.75 15.37 23.51
CA SER A 192 -34.12 15.64 23.98
C SER A 192 -34.44 17.13 23.91
N PRO A 193 -35.54 17.57 23.25
CA PRO A 193 -36.18 18.83 23.56
C PRO A 193 -37.41 18.61 24.45
N ILE A 194 -37.58 19.54 25.37
CA ILE A 194 -38.62 19.60 26.39
C ILE A 194 -39.96 19.96 25.72
N THR A 195 -41.04 19.34 26.19
CA THR A 195 -42.43 19.47 25.73
C THR A 195 -43.04 20.84 26.08
N PRO A 196 -44.12 21.28 25.39
CA PRO A 196 -45.44 21.07 25.99
C PRO A 196 -46.55 20.62 25.02
N THR A 197 -47.52 19.92 25.63
CA THR A 197 -48.93 19.57 25.28
C THR A 197 -49.58 20.09 23.98
N THR A 198 -50.31 19.23 23.26
CA THR A 198 -51.80 19.18 23.16
C THR A 198 -52.29 18.12 22.13
N ASP A 199 -53.29 17.33 22.53
CA ASP A 199 -54.32 16.52 21.83
C ASP A 199 -54.10 15.59 20.61
N SER A 200 -54.57 14.36 20.86
CA SER A 200 -55.29 13.38 20.00
C SER A 200 -54.89 13.17 18.53
N SER A 201 -54.39 11.97 18.22
CA SER A 201 -55.07 11.04 17.29
C SER A 201 -54.35 9.68 17.25
N THR A 202 -55.16 8.62 17.18
CA THR A 202 -54.79 7.22 17.04
C THR A 202 -54.07 6.94 15.73
N ALA A 203 -52.79 6.55 15.77
CA ALA A 203 -52.12 5.88 14.67
C ALA A 203 -51.19 4.77 15.18
N GLN A 204 -51.52 3.56 14.77
CA GLN A 204 -50.96 2.28 15.17
C GLN A 204 -49.52 2.12 14.64
N LYS A 205 -48.51 2.32 15.51
CA LYS A 205 -47.09 2.13 15.15
C LYS A 205 -46.75 0.64 15.19
N ARG A 206 -46.68 0.00 14.00
CA ARG A 206 -46.13 -1.36 13.87
C ARG A 206 -44.66 -1.35 14.32
N ARG A 207 -44.35 -2.11 15.37
CA ARG A 207 -42.97 -2.43 15.77
C ARG A 207 -42.41 -3.46 14.78
N SER A 208 -41.47 -3.05 13.94
CA SER A 208 -40.58 -3.99 13.25
C SER A 208 -39.57 -4.53 14.26
N HIS A 209 -39.81 -5.74 14.74
CA HIS A 209 -38.81 -6.51 15.48
C HIS A 209 -38.07 -7.38 14.46
N SER A 210 -36.79 -7.11 14.21
CA SER A 210 -35.93 -8.01 13.46
C SER A 210 -35.46 -9.10 14.42
N SER A 211 -36.12 -10.25 14.39
CA SER A 211 -35.73 -11.43 15.17
C SER A 211 -34.55 -12.13 14.50
N VAL A 212 -33.34 -11.58 14.68
CA VAL A 212 -32.07 -12.22 14.28
C VAL A 212 -31.73 -13.41 15.19
N GLY A 213 -32.20 -13.40 16.44
CA GLY A 213 -31.93 -14.44 17.43
C GLY A 213 -32.32 -15.88 17.02
N PRO A 214 -33.54 -16.11 16.48
CA PRO A 214 -33.95 -17.44 16.02
C PRO A 214 -33.16 -17.97 14.82
N ILE A 215 -32.61 -17.08 13.97
CA ILE A 215 -31.87 -17.47 12.74
C ILE A 215 -30.47 -17.99 13.10
N VAL A 216 -29.79 -17.33 14.04
CA VAL A 216 -28.44 -17.75 14.47
C VAL A 216 -28.49 -19.05 15.30
N GLY A 217 -29.53 -19.25 16.10
CA GLY A 217 -29.71 -20.49 16.89
C GLY A 217 -29.91 -21.74 16.04
N GLY A 218 -30.59 -21.62 14.89
CA GLY A 218 -30.85 -22.75 13.99
C GLY A 218 -29.58 -23.27 13.30
N VAL A 219 -28.69 -22.37 12.88
CA VAL A 219 -27.47 -22.75 12.13
C VAL A 219 -26.47 -23.46 13.04
N VAL A 220 -26.26 -22.95 14.26
CA VAL A 220 -25.33 -23.57 15.22
C VAL A 220 -25.86 -24.93 15.69
N GLY A 221 -27.17 -25.05 15.93
CA GLY A 221 -27.81 -26.32 16.27
C GLY A 221 -27.76 -27.35 15.12
N GLY A 222 -27.97 -26.89 13.87
CA GLY A 222 -27.90 -27.74 12.69
C GLY A 222 -26.51 -28.30 12.44
N ILE A 223 -25.47 -27.46 12.55
CA ILE A 223 -24.07 -27.90 12.37
C ILE A 223 -23.70 -28.92 13.44
N ALA A 224 -24.07 -28.71 14.70
CA ALA A 224 -23.81 -29.65 15.78
C ALA A 224 -24.52 -31.01 15.57
N ALA A 225 -25.77 -31.00 15.11
CA ALA A 225 -26.53 -32.21 14.83
C ALA A 225 -25.96 -33.01 13.64
N VAL A 226 -25.53 -32.33 12.58
CA VAL A 226 -24.89 -32.97 11.41
C VAL A 226 -23.55 -33.58 11.80
N PHE A 227 -22.72 -32.88 12.59
CA PHE A 227 -21.46 -33.43 13.10
C PHE A 227 -21.68 -34.70 13.94
N LEU A 228 -22.67 -34.70 14.83
CA LEU A 228 -23.00 -35.89 15.64
C LEU A 228 -23.50 -37.06 14.78
N ALA A 229 -24.30 -36.79 13.74
CA ALA A 229 -24.77 -37.83 12.82
C ALA A 229 -23.62 -38.46 12.02
N ILE A 230 -22.66 -37.65 11.56
CA ILE A 230 -21.46 -38.14 10.84
C ILE A 230 -20.58 -38.99 11.77
N LEU A 231 -20.35 -38.54 13.01
CA LEU A 231 -19.57 -39.30 13.98
C LEU A 231 -20.25 -40.63 14.33
N ALA A 232 -21.57 -40.63 14.54
CA ALA A 232 -22.33 -41.85 14.76
C ALA A 232 -22.23 -42.81 13.57
N PHE A 233 -22.36 -42.31 12.34
CA PHE A 233 -22.23 -43.09 11.12
C PHE A 233 -20.82 -43.71 10.97
N ILE A 234 -19.76 -42.94 11.22
CA ILE A 234 -18.38 -43.45 11.19
C ILE A 234 -18.17 -44.53 12.25
N PHE A 235 -18.65 -44.31 13.48
CA PHE A 235 -18.56 -45.32 14.54
C PHE A 235 -19.33 -46.60 14.19
N TRP A 236 -20.49 -46.47 13.56
CA TRP A 236 -21.28 -47.62 13.15
C TRP A 236 -20.59 -48.41 12.03
N ARG A 237 -19.95 -47.69 11.10
CA ARG A 237 -19.22 -48.27 9.97
C ARG A 237 -17.90 -48.92 10.40
N ARG A 238 -17.23 -48.36 11.42
CA ARG A 238 -16.05 -48.98 12.04
C ARG A 238 -16.41 -50.25 12.81
N ARG A 239 -17.51 -50.23 13.57
CA ARG A 239 -17.96 -51.40 14.35
C ARG A 239 -18.48 -52.55 13.49
N THR A 240 -18.89 -52.28 12.25
CA THR A 240 -19.30 -53.32 11.29
C THR A 240 -18.11 -53.96 10.55
N GLN A 241 -16.93 -53.34 10.58
CA GLN A 241 -15.71 -53.91 10.01
C GLN A 241 -15.00 -54.90 10.97
N ASP A 242 -15.34 -54.88 12.27
CA ASP A 242 -14.76 -55.80 13.28
C ASP A 242 -15.40 -57.20 13.29
N LYS A 243 -16.17 -57.58 12.26
CA LYS A 243 -16.82 -58.91 12.17
C LYS A 243 -16.37 -59.79 11.00
N LEU A 244 -15.30 -59.45 10.28
CA LEU A 244 -14.76 -60.31 9.21
C LEU A 244 -13.22 -60.42 9.24
N ASN A 245 -12.64 -60.76 10.41
CA ASN A 245 -11.24 -61.20 10.51
C ASN A 245 -11.09 -62.18 11.69
N VAL A 246 -11.83 -63.28 11.68
CA VAL A 246 -11.53 -64.47 12.49
C VAL A 246 -11.87 -65.68 11.61
N ILE A 247 -10.93 -66.63 11.53
CA ILE A 247 -10.92 -67.86 10.69
C ILE A 247 -10.46 -67.53 9.25
N GLU A 248 -9.25 -67.88 8.80
CA GLU A 248 -8.76 -69.26 8.64
C GLU A 248 -7.22 -69.30 8.56
N SER A 249 -6.60 -69.97 9.53
CA SER A 249 -5.22 -70.46 9.48
C SER A 249 -5.27 -71.97 9.65
N PHE A 250 -4.74 -72.73 8.68
CA PHE A 250 -4.20 -74.12 8.71
C PHE A 250 -4.14 -74.61 7.23
N ASP A 251 -3.15 -75.32 6.69
CA ASP A 251 -1.94 -76.00 7.17
C ASP A 251 -0.96 -76.23 5.98
N GLY A 252 0.29 -76.64 6.28
CA GLY A 252 1.44 -76.80 5.38
C GLY A 252 1.36 -77.93 4.32
N GLY A 253 2.43 -78.34 3.64
CA GLY A 253 3.86 -78.01 3.65
C GLY A 253 4.59 -78.87 2.60
N ALA A 254 5.92 -78.66 2.50
CA ALA A 254 6.97 -79.56 2.00
C ALA A 254 7.50 -79.50 0.54
N ALA A 255 8.84 -79.36 0.49
CA ALA A 255 9.87 -79.89 -0.43
C ALA A 255 10.01 -79.31 -1.86
N ARG A 256 11.09 -78.61 -2.22
CA ARG A 256 12.50 -79.00 -2.51
C ARG A 256 12.73 -79.79 -3.83
N GLY A 257 13.44 -79.17 -4.78
CA GLY A 257 14.58 -79.81 -5.48
C GLY A 257 14.62 -79.77 -7.02
N GLY A 258 15.51 -78.93 -7.58
CA GLY A 258 16.63 -79.40 -8.43
C GLY A 258 16.56 -79.36 -9.97
N ALA A 259 17.55 -78.66 -10.56
CA ALA A 259 18.22 -78.82 -11.87
C ALA A 259 17.39 -78.49 -13.16
N ILE A 260 17.92 -77.82 -14.18
CA ILE A 260 19.18 -78.06 -14.93
C ILE A 260 19.63 -76.78 -15.67
N ASP A 261 20.95 -76.51 -15.68
CA ASP A 261 21.71 -75.57 -16.55
C ASP A 261 22.40 -76.39 -17.69
N PRO A 262 23.20 -75.86 -18.65
CA PRO A 262 23.56 -74.46 -19.03
C PRO A 262 23.59 -74.23 -20.58
N VAL A 263 24.09 -73.06 -21.07
CA VAL A 263 25.28 -72.96 -21.97
C VAL A 263 25.48 -71.54 -22.57
N ASN A 264 26.74 -71.09 -22.49
CA ASN A 264 27.49 -70.08 -23.25
C ASN A 264 27.62 -68.61 -22.77
N LYS A 265 28.85 -68.31 -22.32
CA LYS A 265 29.61 -67.05 -22.48
C LYS A 265 31.02 -67.45 -22.99
N PRO A 266 31.69 -66.71 -23.88
CA PRO A 266 32.66 -65.67 -23.47
C PRO A 266 32.73 -64.45 -24.45
N GLU A 267 32.63 -63.18 -23.99
CA GLU A 267 33.72 -62.22 -23.67
C GLU A 267 34.10 -61.25 -24.85
N PRO A 268 34.94 -60.20 -24.70
CA PRO A 268 34.56 -58.78 -24.86
C PRO A 268 35.37 -57.97 -25.91
N ILE A 269 34.82 -56.91 -26.52
CA ILE A 269 35.63 -55.95 -27.31
C ILE A 269 35.14 -54.50 -27.14
N VAL A 270 36.13 -53.63 -26.95
CA VAL A 270 36.15 -52.17 -26.78
C VAL A 270 35.56 -51.40 -27.98
N ALA A 271 34.83 -50.31 -27.72
CA ALA A 271 34.62 -49.22 -28.68
C ALA A 271 34.57 -47.89 -27.89
N ALA A 272 35.65 -47.12 -27.83
CA ALA A 272 36.16 -46.19 -28.84
C ALA A 272 35.30 -44.92 -28.98
N ALA A 273 35.79 -43.85 -28.32
CA ALA A 273 35.46 -42.48 -28.63
C ALA A 273 35.99 -42.11 -30.02
N VAL A 274 35.21 -41.35 -30.80
CA VAL A 274 35.68 -40.68 -32.02
C VAL A 274 35.15 -39.26 -32.07
N VAL A 275 36.10 -38.32 -31.97
CA VAL A 275 36.04 -36.96 -32.51
C VAL A 275 36.66 -37.01 -33.92
N PRO A 276 36.31 -36.10 -34.84
CA PRO A 276 37.32 -35.16 -35.38
C PRO A 276 36.70 -33.74 -35.54
N LYS A 277 37.27 -32.60 -35.10
CA LYS A 277 38.56 -31.90 -35.33
C LYS A 277 38.82 -31.59 -36.83
N LEU A 278 39.29 -30.44 -37.33
CA LEU A 278 39.41 -29.00 -37.01
C LEU A 278 40.38 -28.43 -38.08
N HIS A 279 40.21 -27.21 -38.61
CA HIS A 279 41.30 -26.37 -39.18
C HIS A 279 40.81 -24.90 -39.07
N SER A 280 41.28 -24.03 -38.15
CA SER A 280 42.58 -23.31 -38.05
C SER A 280 42.79 -22.31 -39.21
N LEU A 281 43.05 -21.01 -39.02
CA LEU A 281 44.24 -20.37 -38.38
C LEU A 281 44.05 -18.86 -38.13
N ALA A 282 44.76 -18.34 -37.09
CA ALA A 282 45.52 -17.06 -36.95
C ALA A 282 44.81 -15.69 -37.22
N SER A 283 45.10 -14.54 -36.61
CA SER A 283 46.24 -14.00 -35.83
C SER A 283 45.87 -12.61 -35.26
N LEU A 284 46.56 -12.17 -34.19
CA LEU A 284 46.60 -10.79 -33.65
C LEU A 284 47.29 -9.81 -34.63
N PRO A 285 47.14 -8.47 -34.47
CA PRO A 285 48.11 -7.73 -33.64
C PRO A 285 47.53 -6.62 -32.75
N THR A 286 48.42 -6.20 -31.86
CA THR A 286 48.45 -5.16 -30.82
C THR A 286 48.21 -3.72 -31.28
N SER A 287 47.73 -2.86 -30.37
CA SER A 287 48.23 -1.49 -30.15
C SER A 287 47.76 -0.94 -28.80
N ASP A 288 48.72 -0.72 -27.90
CA ASP A 288 48.64 0.18 -26.75
C ASP A 288 48.53 1.65 -27.21
N VAL A 289 47.93 2.52 -26.39
CA VAL A 289 48.50 3.80 -25.90
C VAL A 289 47.52 4.47 -24.92
N SER A 290 47.91 4.41 -23.65
CA SER A 290 47.98 5.52 -22.67
C SER A 290 46.72 6.29 -22.24
N ALA A 291 46.27 6.00 -21.03
CA ALA A 291 45.78 7.01 -20.08
C ALA A 291 46.37 6.72 -18.69
N SER A 292 47.58 7.26 -18.44
CA SER A 292 48.06 7.66 -17.12
C SER A 292 47.16 8.82 -16.63
N GLN A 293 46.82 9.10 -15.37
CA GLN A 293 47.35 8.91 -14.03
C GLN A 293 46.10 9.09 -13.10
N GLY A 294 46.02 8.62 -11.87
CA GLY A 294 46.98 8.03 -10.97
C GLY A 294 46.37 7.93 -9.57
N MET A 295 47.05 7.13 -8.75
CA MET A 295 47.05 7.11 -7.28
C MET A 295 45.75 6.70 -6.56
N SER A 296 45.80 5.91 -5.49
CA SER A 296 46.86 5.09 -4.90
C SER A 296 46.15 4.20 -3.88
N VAL A 297 46.46 2.91 -3.89
CA VAL A 297 45.98 1.93 -2.92
C VAL A 297 47.04 1.79 -1.82
N THR A 298 46.61 1.90 -0.57
CA THR A 298 47.17 1.17 0.59
C THR A 298 45.96 0.74 1.41
N ALA A 299 45.50 -0.49 1.23
CA ALA A 299 45.80 -1.65 2.08
C ALA A 299 45.30 -1.47 3.53
N ILE A 300 44.41 -2.36 3.98
CA ILE A 300 44.58 -3.21 5.17
C ILE A 300 43.34 -4.15 5.29
N VAL A 301 43.62 -5.43 5.08
CA VAL A 301 43.21 -6.62 5.86
C VAL A 301 41.80 -6.65 6.47
N SER A 302 40.98 -7.58 5.97
CA SER A 302 39.86 -8.18 6.72
C SER A 302 40.36 -9.14 7.79
N PRO A 303 39.63 -9.25 8.91
CA PRO A 303 39.39 -10.57 9.47
C PRO A 303 37.90 -10.85 9.71
N THR A 304 37.64 -12.15 9.77
CA THR A 304 36.40 -12.91 9.83
C THR A 304 35.56 -12.71 11.11
N THR A 305 34.24 -12.89 10.94
CA THR A 305 33.24 -13.45 11.87
C THR A 305 33.37 -13.21 13.38
N SER A 306 32.41 -12.48 13.96
CA SER A 306 31.71 -12.86 15.21
C SER A 306 30.53 -11.90 15.48
N SER A 307 29.37 -12.46 15.88
CA SER A 307 28.29 -11.73 16.55
C SER A 307 28.78 -11.14 17.88
N PRO A 308 28.20 -10.03 18.36
CA PRO A 308 27.35 -10.17 19.55
C PRO A 308 26.17 -9.18 19.68
N SER A 309 25.16 -9.65 20.41
CA SER A 309 24.33 -9.02 21.45
C SER A 309 24.00 -7.52 21.47
N ALA A 310 22.72 -7.28 21.77
CA ALA A 310 22.06 -6.03 22.11
C ALA A 310 22.76 -5.22 23.22
N THR A 311 22.80 -3.89 23.03
CA THR A 311 22.76 -2.90 24.13
C THR A 311 22.03 -1.63 23.71
N ASP A 312 21.31 -1.13 24.69
CA ASP A 312 20.37 -0.01 24.75
C ASP A 312 21.07 1.36 24.59
N SER A 313 20.39 2.35 24.01
CA SER A 313 20.88 3.74 23.90
C SER A 313 19.74 4.74 24.07
N PRO A 314 19.95 5.86 24.80
CA PRO A 314 18.87 6.67 25.36
C PRO A 314 18.16 7.59 24.35
N PRO A 315 16.88 7.96 24.60
CA PRO A 315 15.96 8.56 23.61
C PRO A 315 16.22 10.04 23.24
N SER A 316 17.22 10.73 23.80
CA SER A 316 17.40 12.18 23.61
C SER A 316 18.23 12.57 22.37
N SER A 317 19.17 11.74 21.93
CA SER A 317 20.01 12.00 20.76
C SER A 317 19.24 11.85 19.45
N ALA A 318 18.34 10.87 19.38
CA ALA A 318 17.48 10.63 18.24
C ALA A 318 16.49 11.77 17.99
N ARG A 319 15.98 12.41 19.06
CA ARG A 319 15.05 13.55 18.95
C ARG A 319 15.77 14.80 18.46
N ARG A 320 16.97 15.10 18.98
CA ARG A 320 17.80 16.22 18.54
C ARG A 320 18.31 16.06 17.10
N ALA A 321 18.63 14.83 16.70
CA ALA A 321 19.01 14.48 15.32
C ALA A 321 17.83 14.63 14.34
N LYS A 322 16.60 14.29 14.76
CA LYS A 322 15.39 14.51 13.97
C LYS A 322 15.11 16.00 13.76
N THR A 323 15.19 16.82 14.82
CA THR A 323 14.98 18.28 14.70
C THR A 323 16.06 18.95 13.85
N ALA A 324 17.32 18.54 13.96
CA ALA A 324 18.42 19.05 13.13
C ALA A 324 18.24 18.68 11.64
N ARG A 325 17.80 17.45 11.35
CA ARG A 325 17.48 17.02 9.97
C ARG A 325 16.28 17.79 9.40
N GLN A 326 15.25 18.01 10.21
CA GLN A 326 14.08 18.78 9.80
C GLN A 326 14.42 20.26 9.53
N ARG A 327 15.31 20.87 10.34
CA ARG A 327 15.79 22.24 10.12
C ARG A 327 16.69 22.36 8.89
N ALA A 328 17.55 21.37 8.66
CA ALA A 328 18.37 21.32 7.44
C ALA A 328 17.50 21.17 6.18
N GLU A 329 16.49 20.32 6.22
CA GLU A 329 15.56 20.13 5.11
C GLU A 329 14.73 21.41 4.84
N LEU A 330 14.21 22.06 5.90
CA LEU A 330 13.49 23.32 5.77
C LEU A 330 14.39 24.43 5.20
N SER A 331 15.65 24.51 5.64
CA SER A 331 16.61 25.48 5.11
C SER A 331 16.92 25.25 3.62
N ARG A 332 16.99 23.98 3.21
CA ARG A 332 17.23 23.60 1.81
C ARG A 332 16.02 23.94 0.95
N GLN A 333 14.81 23.67 1.43
CA GLN A 333 13.57 24.07 0.75
C GLN A 333 13.46 25.59 0.61
N MET A 334 13.87 26.36 1.62
CA MET A 334 13.86 27.83 1.56
C MET A 334 14.79 28.36 0.47
N HIS A 335 16.00 27.82 0.35
CA HIS A 335 16.95 28.23 -0.70
C HIS A 335 16.46 27.87 -2.11
N ASP A 336 15.84 26.71 -2.28
CA ASP A 336 15.30 26.29 -3.58
C ASP A 336 14.13 27.20 -4.00
N MET A 337 13.21 27.50 -3.08
CA MET A 337 12.12 28.44 -3.35
C MET A 337 12.62 29.85 -3.67
N GLU A 338 13.63 30.35 -2.96
CA GLU A 338 14.23 31.67 -3.25
C GLU A 338 14.88 31.70 -4.65
N ALA A 339 15.55 30.63 -5.06
CA ALA A 339 16.12 30.51 -6.40
C ALA A 339 15.04 30.50 -7.49
N GLN A 340 13.92 29.81 -7.25
CA GLN A 340 12.79 29.80 -8.18
C GLN A 340 12.16 31.19 -8.33
N VAL A 341 11.98 31.93 -7.23
CA VAL A 341 11.45 33.30 -7.27
C VAL A 341 12.41 34.25 -7.99
N ALA A 342 13.72 34.11 -7.79
CA ALA A 342 14.73 34.90 -8.48
C ALA A 342 14.70 34.67 -10.01
N GLU A 343 14.56 33.42 -10.45
CA GLU A 343 14.47 33.09 -11.88
C GLU A 343 13.15 33.58 -12.49
N LEU A 344 12.03 33.50 -11.78
CA LEU A 344 10.74 34.05 -12.25
C LEU A 344 10.82 35.57 -12.43
N ARG A 345 11.43 36.28 -11.47
CA ARG A 345 11.68 37.73 -11.61
C ARG A 345 12.58 38.05 -12.80
N ARG A 346 13.60 37.22 -13.05
CA ARG A 346 14.51 37.37 -14.21
C ARG A 346 13.78 37.17 -15.54
N ARG A 347 12.88 36.20 -15.62
CA ARG A 347 12.05 35.98 -16.82
C ARG A 347 11.10 37.15 -17.08
N GLN A 348 10.53 37.73 -16.02
CA GLN A 348 9.64 38.88 -16.14
C GLN A 348 10.39 40.16 -16.58
N THR A 349 11.61 40.39 -16.07
CA THR A 349 12.44 41.53 -16.51
C THR A 349 12.90 41.38 -17.96
N VAL A 350 13.26 40.17 -18.40
CA VAL A 350 13.59 39.90 -19.81
C VAL A 350 12.38 40.13 -20.72
N ARG A 351 11.18 39.72 -20.29
CA ARG A 351 9.93 39.90 -21.07
C ARG A 351 9.52 41.38 -21.17
N ASN A 352 9.76 42.20 -20.14
CA ASN A 352 9.50 43.65 -20.15
C ASN A 352 10.51 44.47 -20.97
N LEU A 353 11.66 43.89 -21.37
CA LEU A 353 12.69 44.55 -22.17
C LEU A 353 12.58 44.26 -23.68
N GLN A 354 11.63 43.40 -24.10
CA GLN A 354 11.43 43.06 -25.50
C GLN A 354 10.57 44.15 -26.21
N PRO A 355 11.11 44.90 -27.20
CA PRO A 355 10.30 45.84 -27.96
C PRO A 355 9.29 45.09 -28.86
N PRO A 356 8.10 45.65 -29.12
CA PRO A 356 7.14 45.01 -30.01
C PRO A 356 7.69 44.94 -31.44
N PRO A 357 7.42 43.85 -32.20
CA PRO A 357 7.79 43.77 -33.61
C PRO A 357 7.03 44.84 -34.41
N ALA A 358 7.76 45.54 -35.28
CA ALA A 358 7.23 46.63 -36.09
C ALA A 358 6.11 46.16 -37.03
N LEU A 359 5.01 46.91 -37.02
CA LEU A 359 3.80 46.72 -37.81
C LEU A 359 4.07 46.79 -39.33
N GLN A 360 3.57 45.79 -40.06
CA GLN A 360 2.96 46.00 -41.37
C GLN A 360 1.56 45.37 -41.33
N SER A 361 0.53 46.20 -41.42
CA SER A 361 -0.86 45.79 -41.71
C SER A 361 -1.16 46.05 -43.19
N PRO A 362 -2.19 45.40 -43.77
CA PRO A 362 -3.54 45.89 -43.55
C PRO A 362 -4.64 44.82 -43.31
N ALA A 363 -5.61 45.27 -42.50
CA ALA A 363 -7.05 45.04 -42.54
C ALA A 363 -7.64 43.63 -42.24
N GLY A 364 -8.36 43.57 -41.11
CA GLY A 364 -9.67 42.92 -41.05
C GLY A 364 -9.88 41.81 -40.01
N SER A 365 -10.16 42.18 -38.75
CA SER A 365 -11.17 41.57 -37.83
C SER A 365 -10.82 41.84 -36.35
N PRO A 366 -11.79 42.05 -35.45
CA PRO A 366 -11.51 42.25 -34.03
C PRO A 366 -11.34 40.89 -33.34
N ALA A 367 -10.14 40.62 -32.81
CA ALA A 367 -9.90 39.55 -31.83
C ALA A 367 -9.71 40.17 -30.44
N PRO A 368 -10.16 39.53 -29.34
CA PRO A 368 -10.04 40.08 -28.01
C PRO A 368 -8.59 39.97 -27.51
N VAL A 369 -8.15 41.03 -26.83
CA VAL A 369 -6.82 41.24 -26.26
C VAL A 369 -6.60 40.25 -25.11
N ALA A 370 -5.95 39.12 -25.38
CA ALA A 370 -5.63 38.07 -24.40
C ALA A 370 -4.28 38.26 -23.67
N GLY A 371 -3.53 39.34 -23.96
CA GLY A 371 -2.18 39.54 -23.42
C GLY A 371 -2.11 40.20 -22.03
N GLY A 372 -3.18 40.85 -21.57
CA GLY A 372 -3.18 41.62 -20.31
C GLY A 372 -3.53 40.78 -19.07
N HIS A 373 -4.27 39.69 -19.24
CA HIS A 373 -4.76 38.88 -18.11
C HIS A 373 -3.64 38.00 -17.52
N GLU A 374 -2.80 37.41 -18.37
CA GLU A 374 -1.70 36.54 -17.93
C GLU A 374 -0.66 37.28 -17.09
N ASP A 375 -0.36 38.54 -17.40
CA ASP A 375 0.65 39.33 -16.68
C ASP A 375 0.12 39.80 -15.31
N VAL A 376 -1.20 40.01 -15.18
CA VAL A 376 -1.87 40.30 -13.90
C VAL A 376 -1.93 39.05 -13.02
N ASP A 377 -2.22 37.89 -13.61
CA ASP A 377 -2.28 36.62 -12.89
C ASP A 377 -0.87 36.19 -12.40
N LEU A 378 0.16 36.37 -13.23
CA LEU A 378 1.57 36.18 -12.84
C LEU A 378 1.99 37.12 -11.70
N ARG A 379 1.60 38.39 -11.77
CA ARG A 379 1.93 39.37 -10.72
C ARG A 379 1.27 39.00 -9.38
N ARG A 380 0.02 38.53 -9.39
CA ARG A 380 -0.68 38.03 -8.20
C ARG A 380 -0.02 36.78 -7.61
N GLN A 381 0.43 35.85 -8.46
CA GLN A 381 1.15 34.66 -7.99
C GLN A 381 2.48 35.00 -7.34
N ILE A 382 3.21 35.98 -7.89
CA ILE A 382 4.49 36.44 -7.34
C ILE A 382 4.29 37.10 -5.96
N GLU A 383 3.22 37.87 -5.78
CA GLU A 383 2.88 38.49 -4.48
C GLU A 383 2.49 37.43 -3.44
N ALA A 384 1.69 36.44 -3.83
CA ALA A 384 1.31 35.34 -2.94
C ALA A 384 2.52 34.50 -2.49
N LEU A 385 3.45 34.21 -3.41
CA LEU A 385 4.68 33.48 -3.10
C LEU A 385 5.62 34.27 -2.18
N GLN A 386 5.72 35.59 -2.34
CA GLN A 386 6.53 36.42 -1.44
C GLN A 386 5.99 36.40 -0.01
N LEU A 387 4.66 36.44 0.14
CA LEU A 387 4.01 36.43 1.45
C LEU A 387 4.19 35.08 2.15
N GLU A 388 4.17 33.96 1.41
CA GLU A 388 4.43 32.63 2.00
C GLU A 388 5.91 32.46 2.39
N VAL A 389 6.86 32.98 1.61
CA VAL A 389 8.28 33.00 1.98
C VAL A 389 8.50 33.80 3.27
N GLU A 390 7.85 34.95 3.40
CA GLU A 390 7.95 35.78 4.61
C GLU A 390 7.35 35.09 5.84
N ARG A 391 6.21 34.40 5.66
CA ARG A 391 5.59 33.57 6.70
C ARG A 391 6.51 32.44 7.16
N LEU A 392 7.17 31.76 6.21
CA LEU A 392 8.10 30.68 6.50
C LEU A 392 9.37 31.20 7.20
N ARG A 393 9.91 32.35 6.79
CA ARG A 393 11.02 33.01 7.48
C ARG A 393 10.65 33.41 8.91
N ALA A 394 9.46 33.97 9.13
CA ALA A 394 8.97 34.29 10.47
C ALA A 394 8.81 33.04 11.34
N SER A 395 8.33 31.92 10.76
CA SER A 395 8.23 30.64 11.47
C SER A 395 9.59 30.03 11.84
N ALA A 396 10.62 30.23 11.01
CA ALA A 396 11.96 29.77 11.28
C ALA A 396 12.72 30.64 12.30
N ALA A 397 12.38 31.94 12.39
CA ALA A 397 12.96 32.88 13.35
C ALA A 397 12.41 32.72 14.78
N MET A 398 11.17 32.23 14.93
CA MET A 398 10.55 31.98 16.25
C MET A 398 11.12 30.76 16.99
N ASP A 399 12.06 30.03 16.40
CA ASP A 399 12.67 28.80 16.92
C ASP A 399 14.18 28.97 17.21
N GLU A 400 14.61 30.22 17.46
CA GLU A 400 15.96 30.56 17.91
C GLU A 400 16.01 30.60 19.45
N PRO A 401 16.78 29.70 20.11
CA PRO A 401 16.87 29.69 21.56
C PRO A 401 17.57 30.97 22.06
N PRO A 402 17.16 31.53 23.21
CA PRO A 402 17.76 32.75 23.74
C PRO A 402 19.26 32.57 23.97
N PRO A 403 20.07 33.64 23.81
CA PRO A 403 21.51 33.56 23.99
C PRO A 403 21.83 33.01 25.39
N ALA A 404 22.72 32.02 25.44
CA ALA A 404 23.19 31.45 26.69
C ALA A 404 23.88 32.55 27.49
N TYR A 405 23.39 32.80 28.70
CA TYR A 405 24.07 33.64 29.67
C TYR A 405 25.33 32.91 30.14
N GLU A 406 26.49 33.51 29.94
CA GLU A 406 27.74 33.01 30.52
C GLU A 406 27.68 33.21 32.04
N GLU A 407 27.72 32.11 32.80
CA GLU A 407 27.94 32.16 34.25
C GLU A 407 29.38 32.63 34.50
N SER A 408 29.52 33.83 35.07
CA SER A 408 30.80 34.33 35.56
C SER A 408 31.35 33.39 36.63
N GLU A 409 32.46 32.71 36.34
CA GLU A 409 33.17 31.89 37.32
C GLU A 409 33.59 32.73 38.53
N GLY A 410 32.86 32.55 39.63
CA GLY A 410 33.18 33.08 40.94
C GLY A 410 34.44 32.43 41.49
N SER A 411 35.51 33.21 41.54
CA SER A 411 36.72 32.97 42.32
C SER A 411 36.37 32.50 43.74
N SER A 412 36.78 31.28 44.11
CA SER A 412 36.91 30.90 45.50
C SER A 412 38.30 30.35 45.77
N ARG A 413 39.16 31.26 46.23
CA ARG A 413 40.38 30.94 46.98
C ARG A 413 40.01 30.10 48.20
N ARG A 414 40.74 29.01 48.43
CA ARG A 414 41.45 28.76 49.69
C ARG A 414 42.51 27.69 49.53
#